data_AF-A0A0F8UJS6-F1
#
_entry.id   AF-A0A0F8UJS6-F1
#
_cell.length_a   1.000
_cell.length_b   1.000
_cell.length_c   1.000
_cell.angle_alpha   90.00
_cell.angle_beta   90.00
_cell.angle_gamma   90.00
#
_symmetry.space_group_name_H-M   'P 1'
#
loop_
_entity.id
_entity.type
_entity.pdbx_description
1 polymer ?
#
loop_
_entity_poly.entity_id
_entity_poly.type
_entity_poly.pdbx_seq_one_letter_code
_entity_poly.pdbx_strand_id
1 'polypeptide(L)'
;MERVEGFSTEEEWGRAYREINEFEKILYDSGAIILKFWLHIDKETQLERFESRLTDPEKRWKITEDDWRNRNRWDDYEIAVNEMLQKTSTLGAPWIVVESNDKRYSRIKVLKTVAEAIEKELGT
;
A
#
# COMPACT_ATOMS: atom_id res chain seq x y z
N MET A 1 1.79 -9.77 3.40
CA MET A 1 1.08 -11.00 3.00
C MET A 1 1.97 -12.23 3.21
N GLU A 2 3.19 -12.30 2.69
CA GLU A 2 4.04 -13.50 2.94
C GLU A 2 4.58 -13.60 4.38
N ARG A 3 5.11 -12.50 4.96
CA ARG A 3 5.57 -12.48 6.36
C ARG A 3 4.47 -12.86 7.36
N VAL A 4 3.30 -12.26 7.18
CA VAL A 4 2.15 -12.49 8.07
C VAL A 4 1.70 -13.95 7.89
N GLU A 5 1.51 -14.42 6.66
CA GLU A 5 1.10 -15.80 6.38
C GLU A 5 2.20 -16.86 6.62
N GLY A 6 3.42 -16.46 7.01
CA GLY A 6 4.52 -17.38 7.32
C GLY A 6 5.18 -18.02 6.10
N PHE A 7 4.97 -17.46 4.90
CA PHE A 7 5.56 -17.94 3.65
C PHE A 7 7.01 -17.48 3.44
N SER A 8 7.51 -16.59 4.29
CA SER A 8 8.90 -16.15 4.30
C SER A 8 9.48 -16.11 5.70
N THR A 9 10.76 -16.48 5.81
CA THR A 9 11.54 -16.38 7.04
C THR A 9 11.87 -14.92 7.38
N GLU A 10 12.19 -14.66 8.65
CA GLU A 10 12.62 -13.33 9.11
C GLU A 10 13.82 -12.77 8.35
N GLU A 11 14.77 -13.63 8.02
CA GLU A 11 15.94 -13.26 7.23
C GLU A 11 15.55 -12.87 5.80
N GLU A 12 14.62 -13.58 5.17
CA GLU A 12 14.19 -13.31 3.79
C GLU A 12 13.45 -11.98 3.67
N TRP A 13 12.44 -11.74 4.51
CA TRP A 13 11.72 -10.46 4.42
C TRP A 13 12.55 -9.29 4.96
N GLY A 14 13.45 -9.52 5.92
CA GLY A 14 14.40 -8.52 6.39
C GLY A 14 15.36 -8.08 5.27
N ARG A 15 15.87 -9.04 4.47
CA ARG A 15 16.70 -8.77 3.30
C ARG A 15 15.92 -8.04 2.21
N ALA A 16 14.65 -8.44 1.97
CA ALA A 16 13.81 -7.86 0.94
C ALA A 16 13.67 -6.33 1.03
N TYR A 17 13.61 -5.76 2.25
CA TYR A 17 13.54 -4.29 2.40
C TYR A 17 14.76 -3.57 1.80
N ARG A 18 15.96 -4.17 1.92
CA ARG A 18 17.18 -3.60 1.32
C ARG A 18 17.12 -3.72 -0.21
N GLU A 19 16.74 -4.88 -0.71
CA GLU A 19 16.63 -5.14 -2.16
C GLU A 19 15.60 -4.21 -2.82
N ILE A 20 14.46 -3.96 -2.15
CA ILE A 20 13.45 -2.98 -2.59
C ILE A 20 14.08 -1.59 -2.73
N ASN A 21 14.79 -1.12 -1.69
CA ASN A 21 15.40 0.20 -1.72
C ASN A 21 16.48 0.33 -2.79
N GLU A 22 17.29 -0.71 -3.00
CA GLU A 22 18.31 -0.75 -4.05
C GLU A 22 17.68 -0.70 -5.44
N PHE A 23 16.62 -1.47 -5.67
CA PHE A 23 15.86 -1.46 -6.93
C PHE A 23 15.23 -0.09 -7.21
N GLU A 24 14.55 0.48 -6.22
CA GLU A 24 13.94 1.81 -6.33
C GLU A 24 15.00 2.89 -6.59
N LYS A 25 16.17 2.77 -5.96
CA LYS A 25 17.29 3.67 -6.21
C LYS A 25 17.79 3.60 -7.66
N ILE A 26 17.94 2.40 -8.23
CA ILE A 26 18.35 2.24 -9.63
C ILE A 26 17.36 2.93 -10.57
N LEU A 27 16.07 2.78 -10.32
CA LEU A 27 15.03 3.43 -11.13
C LEU A 27 15.07 4.95 -10.97
N TYR A 28 15.18 5.45 -9.75
CA TYR A 28 15.26 6.88 -9.47
C TYR A 28 16.51 7.52 -10.11
N ASP A 29 17.67 6.89 -9.96
CA ASP A 29 18.93 7.35 -10.56
C ASP A 29 18.87 7.32 -12.11
N SER A 30 17.96 6.52 -12.70
CA SER A 30 17.69 6.50 -14.14
C SER A 30 16.66 7.53 -14.61
N GLY A 31 16.16 8.40 -13.72
CA GLY A 31 15.20 9.45 -14.03
C GLY A 31 13.73 9.05 -13.89
N ALA A 32 13.41 7.91 -13.26
CA ALA A 32 12.02 7.56 -12.98
C ALA A 32 11.46 8.36 -11.79
N ILE A 33 10.24 8.89 -11.93
CA ILE A 33 9.47 9.45 -10.81
C ILE A 33 8.74 8.30 -10.12
N ILE A 34 9.07 8.02 -8.86
CA ILE A 34 8.50 6.92 -8.10
C ILE A 34 7.62 7.48 -6.99
N LEU A 35 6.34 7.10 -6.98
CA LEU A 35 5.39 7.42 -5.92
C LEU A 35 4.69 6.13 -5.48
N LYS A 36 4.75 5.83 -4.18
CA LYS A 36 4.13 4.63 -3.61
C LYS A 36 2.98 5.05 -2.71
N PHE A 37 1.80 4.45 -2.89
CA PHE A 37 0.58 4.86 -2.17
C PHE A 37 0.09 3.76 -1.25
N TRP A 38 0.02 4.06 0.04
CA TRP A 38 -0.66 3.20 1.01
C TRP A 38 -2.07 3.72 1.27
N LEU A 39 -3.07 2.99 0.78
CA LEU A 39 -4.48 3.34 0.93
C LEU A 39 -5.00 2.86 2.29
N HIS A 40 -4.83 3.69 3.31
CA HIS A 40 -5.21 3.34 4.68
C HIS A 40 -6.72 3.47 4.89
N ILE A 41 -7.33 2.43 5.46
CA ILE A 41 -8.71 2.43 5.94
C ILE A 41 -8.74 1.93 7.37
N ASP A 42 -9.74 2.33 8.13
CA ASP A 42 -9.98 1.75 9.45
C ASP A 42 -10.63 0.35 9.36
N LYS A 43 -10.64 -0.31 10.51
CA LYS A 43 -11.11 -1.69 10.64
C LYS A 43 -12.61 -1.76 10.34
N GLU A 44 -13.38 -0.75 10.71
CA GLU A 44 -14.83 -0.67 10.52
C GLU A 44 -15.17 -0.53 9.03
N THR A 45 -14.57 0.44 8.35
CA THR A 45 -14.72 0.68 6.90
C THR A 45 -14.34 -0.55 6.09
N GLN A 46 -13.31 -1.31 6.51
CA GLN A 46 -12.97 -2.57 5.84
C GLN A 46 -14.10 -3.59 5.95
N LEU A 47 -14.72 -3.75 7.13
CA LEU A 47 -15.83 -4.68 7.33
C LEU A 47 -17.05 -4.30 6.50
N GLU A 48 -17.45 -3.03 6.56
CA GLU A 48 -18.59 -2.52 5.78
C GLU A 48 -18.40 -2.80 4.28
N ARG A 49 -17.18 -2.61 3.77
CA ARG A 49 -16.85 -2.90 2.36
C ARG A 49 -16.84 -4.39 2.04
N PHE A 50 -16.50 -5.25 3.00
CA PHE A 50 -16.54 -6.70 2.82
C PHE A 50 -17.99 -7.18 2.75
N GLU A 51 -18.83 -6.75 3.70
CA GLU A 51 -20.26 -7.04 3.72
C GLU A 51 -20.96 -6.51 2.47
N SER A 52 -20.66 -5.28 2.03
CA SER A 52 -21.23 -4.71 0.81
C SER A 52 -20.85 -5.50 -0.45
N ARG A 53 -19.69 -6.17 -0.47
CA ARG A 53 -19.26 -7.00 -1.60
C ARG A 53 -19.99 -8.34 -1.62
N LEU A 54 -20.32 -8.89 -0.46
CA LEU A 54 -21.10 -10.14 -0.38
C LEU A 54 -22.53 -9.96 -0.90
N THR A 55 -23.12 -8.78 -0.69
CA THR A 55 -24.50 -8.47 -1.08
C THR A 55 -24.62 -7.93 -2.52
N ASP A 56 -23.51 -7.52 -3.14
CA ASP A 56 -23.46 -7.02 -4.52
C ASP A 56 -22.96 -8.11 -5.49
N PRO A 57 -23.84 -8.68 -6.34
CA PRO A 57 -23.46 -9.75 -7.27
C PRO A 57 -22.30 -9.38 -8.22
N GLU A 58 -22.17 -8.11 -8.61
CA GLU A 58 -21.11 -7.66 -9.52
C GLU A 58 -19.75 -7.53 -8.84
N LYS A 59 -19.73 -7.44 -7.50
CA LYS A 59 -18.52 -7.25 -6.70
C LYS A 59 -18.17 -8.46 -5.85
N ARG A 60 -19.05 -9.47 -5.77
CA ARG A 60 -18.88 -10.67 -4.93
C ARG A 60 -17.61 -11.44 -5.23
N TRP A 61 -17.15 -11.46 -6.48
CA TRP A 61 -15.88 -12.11 -6.85
C TRP A 61 -14.63 -11.45 -6.21
N LYS A 62 -14.75 -10.23 -5.67
CA LYS A 62 -13.65 -9.48 -5.04
C LYS A 62 -13.47 -9.78 -3.55
N ILE A 63 -14.17 -10.78 -3.02
CA ILE A 63 -14.00 -11.22 -1.64
C ILE A 63 -13.85 -12.74 -1.58
N THR A 64 -12.87 -13.17 -0.83
CA THR A 64 -12.46 -14.56 -0.65
C THR A 64 -12.40 -14.90 0.85
N GLU A 65 -12.26 -16.17 1.19
CA GLU A 65 -12.07 -16.59 2.59
C GLU A 65 -10.75 -16.05 3.16
N ASP A 66 -9.74 -15.89 2.31
CA ASP A 66 -8.45 -15.31 2.69
C ASP A 66 -8.58 -13.86 3.18
N ASP A 67 -9.49 -13.07 2.58
CA ASP A 67 -9.75 -11.69 3.04
C ASP A 67 -10.24 -11.65 4.49
N TRP A 68 -11.11 -12.59 4.87
CA TRP A 68 -11.62 -12.71 6.24
C TRP A 68 -10.54 -13.19 7.21
N ARG A 69 -9.71 -14.16 6.80
CA ARG A 69 -8.55 -14.60 7.60
C ARG A 69 -7.58 -13.44 7.83
N ASN A 70 -7.24 -12.69 6.78
CA ASN A 70 -6.34 -11.54 6.87
C ASN A 70 -6.88 -10.47 7.81
N ARG A 71 -8.19 -10.21 7.76
CA ARG A 71 -8.84 -9.27 8.67
C ARG A 71 -8.73 -9.68 10.15
N ASN A 72 -8.83 -10.98 10.46
CA ASN A 72 -8.65 -11.46 11.84
C ASN A 72 -7.23 -11.20 12.36
N ARG A 73 -6.27 -11.00 11.46
CA ARG A 73 -4.87 -10.70 11.75
C ARG A 73 -4.52 -9.23 11.56
N TRP A 74 -5.50 -8.35 11.74
CA TRP A 74 -5.35 -6.91 11.56
C TRP A 74 -4.07 -6.35 12.20
N ASP A 75 -3.83 -6.70 13.46
CA ASP A 75 -2.72 -6.15 14.24
C ASP A 75 -1.35 -6.60 13.69
N ASP A 76 -1.24 -7.86 13.22
CA ASP A 76 -0.04 -8.36 12.55
C ASP A 76 0.23 -7.59 11.25
N TYR A 77 -0.83 -7.32 10.48
CA TYR A 77 -0.74 -6.56 9.24
C TYR A 77 -0.36 -5.10 9.50
N GLU A 78 -0.90 -4.47 10.54
CA GLU A 78 -0.56 -3.11 10.94
C GLU A 78 0.93 -2.98 11.26
N ILE A 79 1.48 -3.90 12.06
CA ILE A 79 2.91 -3.94 12.38
C ILE A 79 3.75 -4.10 11.10
N ALA A 80 3.40 -5.07 10.26
CA ALA A 80 4.15 -5.35 9.03
C ALA A 80 4.14 -4.17 8.05
N VAL A 81 3.01 -3.48 7.93
CA VAL A 81 2.85 -2.28 7.08
C VAL A 81 3.66 -1.12 7.64
N ASN A 82 3.55 -0.84 8.94
CA ASN A 82 4.29 0.26 9.57
C ASN A 82 5.80 0.08 9.38
N GLU A 83 6.30 -1.14 9.56
CA GLU A 83 7.71 -1.45 9.34
C GLU A 83 8.12 -1.29 7.87
N MET A 84 7.30 -1.78 6.93
CA MET A 84 7.53 -1.59 5.49
C MET A 84 7.61 -0.11 5.14
N LEU A 85 6.64 0.71 5.59
CA LEU A 85 6.61 2.14 5.34
C LEU A 85 7.86 2.83 5.88
N GLN A 86 8.26 2.52 7.11
CA GLN A 86 9.45 3.10 7.74
C GLN A 86 10.74 2.70 7.04
N LYS A 87 10.90 1.43 6.66
CA LYS A 87 12.15 0.92 6.09
C LYS A 87 12.31 1.20 4.61
N THR A 88 11.22 1.45 3.89
CA THR A 88 11.25 1.60 2.43
C THR A 88 10.79 2.97 1.93
N SER A 89 10.37 3.89 2.80
CA SER A 89 10.11 5.27 2.36
C SER A 89 11.42 6.04 2.26
N THR A 90 11.87 6.31 1.04
CA THR A 90 13.11 7.06 0.76
C THR A 90 12.81 8.40 0.09
N LEU A 91 13.82 9.27 -0.04
CA LEU A 91 13.66 10.56 -0.73
C LEU A 91 13.34 10.41 -2.23
N GLY A 92 13.89 9.38 -2.89
CA GLY A 92 13.66 9.10 -4.32
C GLY A 92 12.43 8.23 -4.60
N ALA A 93 11.92 7.53 -3.59
CA ALA A 93 10.73 6.70 -3.68
C ALA A 93 9.91 6.80 -2.38
N PRO A 94 9.21 7.93 -2.15
CA PRO A 94 8.44 8.14 -0.93
C PRO A 94 7.18 7.26 -0.90
N TRP A 95 6.80 6.85 0.32
CA TRP A 95 5.45 6.37 0.60
C TRP A 95 4.52 7.54 0.97
N ILE A 96 3.36 7.58 0.34
CA ILE A 96 2.27 8.50 0.63
C ILE A 96 1.13 7.73 1.27
N VAL A 97 0.82 8.05 2.53
CA VAL A 97 -0.35 7.51 3.22
C VAL A 97 -1.59 8.31 2.80
N VAL A 98 -2.59 7.59 2.28
CA VAL A 98 -3.83 8.16 1.77
C VAL A 98 -4.97 7.68 2.66
N GLU A 99 -5.66 8.63 3.30
CA GLU A 99 -6.83 8.41 4.12
C GLU A 99 -7.99 7.96 3.21
N SER A 100 -8.20 6.66 3.14
CA SER A 100 -8.97 6.02 2.07
C SER A 100 -10.34 5.53 2.51
N ASN A 101 -10.83 5.99 3.67
CA ASN A 101 -12.19 5.72 4.12
C ASN A 101 -13.22 6.24 3.10
N ASP A 102 -13.01 7.45 2.59
CA ASP A 102 -13.72 8.00 1.43
C ASP A 102 -12.98 7.69 0.12
N LYS A 103 -13.61 6.91 -0.76
CA LYS A 103 -13.04 6.53 -2.06
C LYS A 103 -12.85 7.72 -2.99
N ARG A 104 -13.78 8.68 -3.01
CA ARG A 104 -13.69 9.87 -3.87
C ARG A 104 -12.53 10.74 -3.42
N TYR A 105 -12.39 10.97 -2.12
CA TYR A 105 -11.25 11.69 -1.56
C TYR A 105 -9.92 11.02 -1.91
N SER A 106 -9.80 9.70 -1.68
CA SER A 106 -8.56 8.97 -1.97
C SER A 106 -8.11 9.11 -3.43
N ARG A 107 -9.05 9.01 -4.38
CA ARG A 107 -8.78 9.15 -5.82
C ARG A 107 -8.29 10.55 -6.17
N ILE A 108 -8.95 11.58 -5.62
CA ILE A 108 -8.55 12.97 -5.85
C ILE A 108 -7.16 13.24 -5.27
N LYS A 109 -6.89 12.79 -4.04
CA LYS A 109 -5.58 12.96 -3.38
C LYS A 109 -4.47 12.32 -4.21
N VAL A 110 -4.63 11.05 -4.61
CA VAL A 110 -3.65 10.34 -5.44
C VAL A 110 -3.40 11.08 -6.76
N LEU A 111 -4.45 11.45 -7.49
CA LEU A 111 -4.30 12.14 -8.77
C LEU A 111 -3.59 13.49 -8.63
N LYS A 112 -3.92 14.27 -7.59
CA LYS A 112 -3.24 15.54 -7.30
C LYS A 112 -1.77 15.33 -6.97
N THR A 113 -1.45 14.38 -6.09
CA THR A 113 -0.06 14.08 -5.73
C THR A 113 0.78 13.65 -6.94
N VAL A 114 0.19 12.87 -7.85
CA VAL A 114 0.86 12.50 -9.11
C VAL A 114 1.09 13.72 -10.00
N ALA A 115 0.07 14.57 -10.19
CA ALA A 115 0.19 15.78 -11.00
C ALA A 115 1.26 16.73 -10.45
N GLU A 116 1.23 17.01 -9.14
CA GLU A 116 2.19 17.87 -8.46
C GLU A 116 3.64 17.34 -8.58
N ALA A 117 3.83 16.02 -8.50
CA ALA A 117 5.16 15.43 -8.67
C ALA A 117 5.69 15.57 -10.09
N ILE A 118 4.82 15.42 -11.10
CA ILE A 118 5.18 15.60 -12.51
C ILE A 118 5.48 17.06 -12.80
N GLU A 119 4.63 18.00 -12.35
CA GLU A 119 4.83 19.45 -12.51
C GLU A 119 6.17 19.89 -11.90
N LYS A 120 6.46 19.42 -10.69
CA LYS A 120 7.73 19.71 -10.01
C LYS A 120 8.95 19.25 -10.81
N GLU A 121 8.88 18.07 -11.43
CA GLU A 121 9.99 17.52 -12.22
C GLU A 121 10.14 18.24 -13.57
N LEU A 122 9.02 18.68 -14.17
CA LEU A 122 9.01 19.46 -15.41
C LEU A 122 9.38 20.94 -15.20
N GLY A 123 9.41 21.42 -13.96
CA GLY A 123 9.74 22.81 -13.63
C GLY A 123 8.66 23.82 -14.03
N THR A 124 7.40 23.38 -14.13
CA THR A 124 6.22 24.21 -14.48
C THR A 124 5.33 24.48 -13.29
#